data_AF-A0A2E5MGH8-F1
#
_entry.id   AF-A0A2E5MGH8-F1
#
_cell.length_a   1.000
_cell.length_b   1.000
_cell.length_c   1.000
_cell.angle_alpha   90.00
_cell.angle_beta   90.00
_cell.angle_gamma   90.00
#
_symmetry.space_group_name_H-M   'P 1'
#
loop_
_entity.id
_entity.type
_entity.pdbx_description
1 polymer ?
#
loop_
_entity_poly.entity_id
_entity_poly.type
_entity_poly.pdbx_seq_one_letter_code
_entity_poly.pdbx_strand_id
1 'polypeptide(L)'
;MELVNCTENYWEFVRKLRMDPRVEKGFVEKKKITKQMQKDYMKKYSNFYRIALVDKTNKKEIVKEPAGFIGVINNDIRICTHPNYQGIGVGKFMINSAMKIWPKATSKIKIENKSSLKLFESCGFNKKYYILEK
;
A
#
# COMPACT_ATOMS: atom_id res chain seq x y z
N MET A 1 -5.05 -4.00 -14.33
CA MET A 1 -4.32 -3.32 -13.25
C MET A 1 -2.85 -3.32 -13.60
N GLU A 2 -2.13 -2.27 -13.22
CA GLU A 2 -0.70 -2.10 -13.51
C GLU A 2 0.02 -1.66 -12.23
N LEU A 3 1.27 -2.10 -12.05
CA LEU A 3 2.10 -1.69 -10.93
C LEU A 3 3.28 -0.86 -11.44
N VAL A 4 3.30 0.44 -11.12
CA VAL A 4 4.27 1.41 -11.65
C VAL A 4 5.18 2.00 -10.57
N ASN A 5 6.28 2.62 -10.98
CA ASN A 5 7.19 3.33 -10.07
C ASN A 5 6.50 4.51 -9.35
N CYS A 6 6.83 4.72 -8.08
CA CYS A 6 6.33 5.84 -7.28
C CYS A 6 7.10 7.14 -7.58
N THR A 7 6.86 7.72 -8.76
CA THR A 7 7.43 9.01 -9.15
C THR A 7 6.84 10.18 -8.36
N GLU A 8 7.43 11.37 -8.48
CA GLU A 8 7.02 12.56 -7.71
C GLU A 8 5.53 12.89 -7.84
N ASN A 9 4.94 12.65 -9.01
CA ASN A 9 3.51 12.86 -9.28
C ASN A 9 2.58 12.04 -8.37
N TYR A 10 3.07 10.94 -7.78
CA TYR A 10 2.30 10.08 -6.88
C TYR A 10 2.54 10.34 -5.39
N TRP A 11 3.53 11.17 -5.02
CA TRP A 11 3.89 11.35 -3.61
C TRP A 11 2.76 11.94 -2.80
N GLU A 12 2.02 12.88 -3.37
CA GLU A 12 0.85 13.49 -2.73
C GLU A 12 -0.33 12.51 -2.63
N PHE A 13 -0.51 11.63 -3.61
CA PHE A 13 -1.48 10.54 -3.55
C PHE A 13 -1.18 9.62 -2.35
N VAL A 14 0.06 9.18 -2.20
CA VAL A 14 0.47 8.33 -1.06
C VAL A 14 0.23 9.03 0.27
N ARG A 15 0.59 10.32 0.38
CA ARG A 15 0.37 11.11 1.61
C ARG A 15 -1.10 11.19 1.97
N LYS A 16 -1.95 11.58 1.00
CA LYS A 16 -3.40 11.72 1.19
C LYS A 16 -4.01 10.39 1.58
N LEU A 17 -3.64 9.29 0.92
CA LEU A 17 -4.17 7.98 1.23
C LEU A 17 -3.73 7.47 2.61
N ARG A 18 -2.48 7.70 3.02
CA ARG A 18 -2.00 7.37 4.38
C ARG A 18 -2.74 8.11 5.49
N MET A 19 -3.25 9.30 5.17
CA MET A 19 -3.99 10.16 6.09
C MET A 19 -5.50 10.08 5.90
N ASP A 20 -6.00 9.18 5.04
CA ASP A 20 -7.44 9.05 4.80
C ASP A 20 -8.10 8.39 6.03
N PRO A 21 -9.07 9.04 6.69
CA PRO A 21 -9.66 8.55 7.93
C PRO A 21 -10.36 7.19 7.78
N ARG A 22 -10.72 6.79 6.55
CA ARG A 22 -11.35 5.50 6.26
C ARG A 22 -10.37 4.33 6.37
N VAL A 23 -9.07 4.58 6.25
CA VAL A 23 -8.01 3.55 6.27
C VAL A 23 -6.93 3.78 7.32
N GLU A 24 -6.84 4.98 7.91
CA GLU A 24 -5.75 5.34 8.83
C GLU A 24 -5.60 4.37 10.01
N LYS A 25 -6.70 3.76 10.48
CA LYS A 25 -6.71 2.80 11.60
C LYS A 25 -5.87 1.55 11.32
N GLY A 26 -5.68 1.20 10.05
CA GLY A 26 -4.89 0.06 9.62
C GLY A 26 -3.38 0.25 9.78
N PHE A 27 -2.89 1.49 9.90
CA PHE A 27 -1.46 1.76 10.08
C PHE A 27 -1.05 1.66 11.54
N VAL A 28 0.15 1.11 11.79
CA VAL A 28 0.75 1.02 13.13
C VAL A 28 0.98 2.40 13.72
N GLU A 29 1.59 3.30 12.95
CA GLU A 29 1.85 4.68 13.37
C GLU A 29 0.80 5.65 12.81
N LYS A 30 0.14 6.39 13.71
CA LYS A 30 -0.71 7.52 13.35
C LYS A 30 0.09 8.81 13.51
N LYS A 31 0.56 9.38 12.40
CA LYS A 31 1.27 10.66 12.39
C LYS A 31 0.68 11.58 11.33
N LYS A 32 0.46 12.84 11.67
CA LYS A 32 0.13 13.88 10.69
C LYS A 32 1.34 14.06 9.77
N ILE A 33 1.16 13.81 8.47
CA ILE A 33 2.22 13.92 7.46
C ILE A 33 2.02 15.22 6.67
N THR A 34 2.87 16.22 6.89
CA THR A 34 2.86 17.44 6.08
C THR A 34 3.36 17.16 4.67
N LYS A 35 3.05 18.04 3.72
CA LYS A 35 3.57 17.93 2.34
C LYS A 35 5.10 17.90 2.31
N GLN A 36 5.76 18.71 3.14
CA GLN A 36 7.22 18.76 3.22
C GLN A 36 7.80 17.45 3.77
N MET A 37 7.25 16.94 4.88
CA MET A 37 7.65 15.65 5.44
C MET A 37 7.53 14.51 4.42
N GLN A 38 6.44 14.51 3.65
CA GLN A 38 6.24 13.53 2.58
C GLN A 38 7.30 13.66 1.49
N LYS A 39 7.58 14.88 1.02
CA LYS A 39 8.60 15.12 -0.01
C LYS A 39 9.98 14.63 0.45
N ASP A 40 10.38 14.99 1.67
CA ASP A 40 11.68 14.61 2.22
C ASP A 40 11.79 13.09 2.41
N TYR A 41 10.69 12.46 2.82
CA TYR A 41 10.61 11.00 2.91
C TYR A 41 10.69 10.33 1.54
N MET A 42 9.91 10.79 0.56
CA MET A 42 9.85 10.17 -0.76
C MET A 42 11.10 10.40 -1.60
N LYS A 43 11.83 11.51 -1.42
CA LYS A 43 13.17 11.68 -2.01
C LYS A 43 14.14 10.55 -1.62
N LYS A 44 13.98 10.00 -0.41
CA LYS A 44 14.83 8.93 0.11
C LYS A 44 14.30 7.54 -0.24
N TYR A 45 12.97 7.38 -0.24
CA TYR A 45 12.35 6.05 -0.23
C TYR A 45 11.47 5.72 -1.44
N SER A 46 11.23 6.64 -2.38
CA SER A 46 10.30 6.42 -3.51
C SER A 46 10.60 5.16 -4.33
N ASN A 47 11.90 4.82 -4.50
CA ASN A 47 12.34 3.62 -5.22
C ASN A 47 11.87 2.30 -4.56
N PHE A 48 11.55 2.33 -3.27
CA PHE A 48 10.98 1.21 -2.51
C PHE A 48 9.46 1.14 -2.56
N TYR A 49 8.80 2.06 -3.27
CA TYR A 49 7.35 2.10 -3.44
C TYR A 49 6.93 1.88 -4.88
N ARG A 50 5.71 1.36 -5.04
CA ARG A 50 4.99 1.22 -6.29
C ARG A 50 3.54 1.65 -6.13
N ILE A 51 2.93 2.07 -7.23
CA ILE A 51 1.55 2.52 -7.30
C ILE A 51 0.76 1.53 -8.15
N ALA A 52 -0.39 1.09 -7.63
CA ALA A 52 -1.33 0.31 -8.41
C ALA A 52 -2.24 1.25 -9.19
N LEU A 53 -2.24 1.11 -10.51
CA LEU A 53 -3.16 1.81 -11.41
C LEU A 53 -4.28 0.86 -11.84
N VAL A 54 -5.51 1.37 -11.85
CA VAL A 54 -6.69 0.70 -12.40
C VAL A 54 -7.17 1.46 -13.62
N ASP A 55 -7.67 0.70 -14.60
CA ASP A 55 -8.33 1.26 -15.76
C ASP A 55 -9.73 1.72 -15.39
N LYS A 56 -10.10 2.93 -15.80
CA LYS A 56 -11.44 3.47 -15.62
C LYS A 56 -11.90 4.13 -16.90
N THR A 57 -13.10 3.75 -17.34
CA THR A 57 -13.71 4.31 -18.54
C THR A 57 -14.41 5.62 -18.20
N ASN A 58 -14.02 6.70 -18.85
CA ASN A 58 -14.71 7.99 -18.79
C ASN A 58 -15.01 8.48 -20.21
N LYS A 59 -16.28 8.71 -20.55
CA LYS A 59 -16.71 9.26 -21.85
C LYS A 59 -16.04 8.62 -23.08
N LYS A 60 -15.85 7.29 -23.06
CA LYS A 60 -15.20 6.44 -24.09
C LYS A 60 -13.67 6.39 -24.09
N GLU A 61 -13.00 7.05 -23.15
CA GLU A 61 -11.55 6.92 -22.95
C GLU A 61 -11.24 6.05 -21.72
N ILE A 62 -10.19 5.24 -21.80
CA ILE A 62 -9.68 4.48 -20.66
C ILE A 62 -8.57 5.33 -20.02
N VAL A 63 -8.81 5.78 -18.79
CA VAL A 63 -7.85 6.55 -17.99
C VAL A 63 -7.34 5.66 -16.86
N LYS A 64 -6.03 5.73 -16.59
CA LYS A 64 -5.40 5.07 -15.44
C LYS A 64 -5.60 5.93 -14.20
N GLU A 65 -6.23 5.38 -13.15
CA GLU A 65 -6.35 6.04 -11.85
C GLU A 65 -5.55 5.29 -10.77
N PRO A 66 -4.89 5.99 -9.84
CA PRO A 66 -4.19 5.36 -8.73
C PRO A 66 -5.18 4.78 -7.71
N ALA A 67 -5.10 3.46 -7.52
CA ALA A 67 -6.01 2.69 -6.66
C ALA A 67 -5.37 2.22 -5.34
N GLY A 68 -4.06 2.40 -5.19
CA GLY A 68 -3.34 2.03 -3.97
C GLY A 68 -1.84 2.15 -4.13
N PHE A 69 -1.13 1.94 -3.03
CA PHE A 69 0.33 1.83 -3.04
C PHE A 69 0.79 0.60 -2.26
N ILE A 70 1.97 0.12 -2.62
CA ILE A 70 2.72 -0.88 -1.87
C ILE A 70 4.19 -0.48 -1.84
N GLY A 71 4.87 -0.66 -0.72
CA GLY A 71 6.31 -0.51 -0.65
C GLY A 71 6.94 -1.42 0.37
N VAL A 72 8.24 -1.68 0.22
CA VAL A 72 9.00 -2.58 1.09
C VAL A 72 10.20 -1.83 1.66
N ILE A 73 10.19 -1.59 2.97
CA ILE A 73 11.30 -0.94 3.68
C ILE A 73 11.72 -1.85 4.82
N ASN A 74 13.02 -2.15 4.90
CA ASN A 74 13.57 -3.06 5.91
C ASN A 74 12.84 -4.42 5.93
N ASN A 75 12.55 -4.97 4.74
CA ASN A 75 11.75 -6.18 4.54
C ASN A 75 10.31 -6.15 5.09
N ASP A 76 9.78 -4.98 5.45
CA ASP A 76 8.39 -4.81 5.87
C ASP A 76 7.52 -4.21 4.74
N ILE A 77 6.48 -4.95 4.36
CA ILE A 77 5.49 -4.58 3.35
C ILE A 77 4.52 -3.57 3.96
N ARG A 78 4.48 -2.39 3.35
CA ARG A 78 3.58 -1.29 3.65
C ARG A 78 2.61 -1.14 2.48
N ILE A 79 1.37 -1.55 2.67
CA ILE A 79 0.34 -1.58 1.63
C ILE A 79 -0.88 -0.78 2.07
N CYS A 80 -1.50 -0.07 1.12
CA CYS A 80 -2.80 0.53 1.31
C CYS A 80 -3.58 0.57 0.00
N THR A 81 -4.78 -0.01 0.00
CA THR A 81 -5.73 0.12 -1.10
C THR A 81 -6.64 1.30 -0.82
N HIS A 82 -6.78 2.19 -1.80
CA HIS A 82 -7.69 3.32 -1.71
C HIS A 82 -9.14 2.83 -1.50
N PRO A 83 -9.91 3.40 -0.56
CA PRO A 83 -11.23 2.87 -0.15
C PRO A 83 -12.18 2.57 -1.31
N ASN A 84 -12.21 3.43 -2.33
CA ASN A 84 -13.09 3.29 -3.49
C ASN A 84 -12.71 2.12 -4.42
N TYR A 85 -11.57 1.45 -4.21
CA TYR A 85 -11.12 0.30 -5.00
C TYR A 85 -10.84 -0.92 -4.11
N GLN A 86 -11.41 -0.95 -2.90
CA GLN A 86 -11.40 -2.14 -2.06
C GLN A 86 -12.42 -3.17 -2.58
N GLY A 87 -12.28 -4.44 -2.20
CA GLY A 87 -13.19 -5.51 -2.61
C GLY A 87 -13.03 -6.02 -4.06
N ILE A 88 -12.34 -5.29 -4.93
CA ILE A 88 -12.15 -5.66 -6.35
C ILE A 88 -10.78 -6.30 -6.67
N GLY A 89 -10.03 -6.71 -5.64
CA GLY A 89 -8.76 -7.43 -5.81
C GLY A 89 -7.49 -6.59 -5.91
N VAL A 90 -7.55 -5.24 -5.82
CA VAL A 90 -6.35 -4.37 -5.90
C VAL A 90 -5.28 -4.75 -4.88
N GLY A 91 -5.68 -5.05 -3.63
CA GLY A 91 -4.74 -5.46 -2.58
C GLY A 91 -3.97 -6.74 -2.95
N LYS A 92 -4.68 -7.74 -3.47
CA LYS A 92 -4.09 -9.03 -3.90
C LYS A 92 -3.16 -8.84 -5.09
N PHE A 93 -3.57 -8.02 -6.05
CA PHE A 93 -2.73 -7.63 -7.18
C PHE A 93 -1.43 -6.97 -6.73
N MET A 94 -1.50 -6.01 -5.80
CA MET A 94 -0.32 -5.33 -5.27
C MET A 94 0.64 -6.30 -4.56
N ILE A 95 0.15 -7.15 -3.65
CA ILE A 95 1.00 -8.10 -2.91
C ILE A 95 1.70 -9.05 -3.89
N ASN A 96 0.94 -9.74 -4.75
CA ASN A 96 1.52 -10.72 -5.67
C ASN A 96 2.53 -10.08 -6.63
N SER A 97 2.27 -8.85 -7.08
CA SER A 97 3.20 -8.11 -7.93
C SER A 97 4.45 -7.67 -7.16
N ALA A 98 4.29 -7.19 -5.93
CA ALA A 98 5.41 -6.80 -5.06
C ALA A 98 6.30 -7.99 -4.70
N MET A 99 5.75 -9.19 -4.51
CA MET A 99 6.54 -10.40 -4.22
C MET A 99 7.44 -10.84 -5.38
N LYS A 100 7.14 -10.44 -6.62
CA LYS A 100 8.06 -10.64 -7.76
C LYS A 100 9.28 -9.72 -7.69
N ILE A 101 9.13 -8.54 -7.08
CA ILE A 101 10.19 -7.53 -6.94
C ILE A 101 10.98 -7.74 -5.64
N TRP A 102 10.29 -8.07 -4.55
CA TRP A 102 10.82 -8.24 -3.20
C TRP A 102 10.39 -9.59 -2.62
N PRO A 103 10.93 -10.71 -3.11
CA PRO A 103 10.46 -12.07 -2.78
C PRO A 103 10.65 -12.49 -1.32
N LYS A 104 11.51 -11.79 -0.57
CA LYS A 104 11.79 -12.06 0.85
C LYS A 104 11.05 -11.13 1.81
N ALA A 105 10.19 -10.24 1.29
CA ALA A 105 9.49 -9.27 2.10
C ALA A 105 8.45 -9.96 3.01
N THR A 106 8.26 -9.38 4.19
CA THR A 106 7.32 -9.83 5.24
C THR A 106 6.38 -8.68 5.57
N SER A 107 5.36 -8.88 6.41
CA SER A 107 4.49 -7.78 6.84
C SER A 107 4.15 -7.89 8.31
N LYS A 108 4.11 -6.75 9.00
CA LYS A 108 3.54 -6.61 10.33
C LYS A 108 2.09 -6.14 10.21
N ILE A 109 1.16 -6.96 10.68
CA ILE A 109 -0.28 -6.68 10.61
C ILE A 109 -0.84 -6.69 12.02
N LYS A 110 -1.60 -5.65 12.38
CA LYS A 110 -2.29 -5.59 13.67
C LYS A 110 -3.30 -6.73 13.79
N ILE A 111 -3.41 -7.33 14.97
CA ILE A 111 -4.26 -8.50 15.21
C ILE A 111 -5.75 -8.21 14.99
N GLU A 112 -6.18 -6.97 15.18
CA GLU A 112 -7.54 -6.49 14.94
C GLU A 112 -7.83 -6.22 13.46
N ASN A 113 -6.80 -6.08 12.62
CA ASN A 113 -6.96 -5.84 11.19
C ASN A 113 -7.23 -7.16 10.43
N LYS A 114 -8.41 -7.73 10.67
CA LYS A 114 -8.85 -9.00 10.08
C LYS A 114 -8.87 -8.97 8.55
N SER A 115 -9.16 -7.82 7.95
CA SER A 115 -9.16 -7.66 6.49
C SER A 115 -7.77 -7.84 5.90
N SER A 116 -6.76 -7.18 6.46
CA SER A 116 -5.37 -7.36 6.01
C SER A 116 -4.87 -8.78 6.28
N LEU A 117 -5.19 -9.39 7.43
CA LEU A 117 -4.81 -10.78 7.70
C LEU A 117 -5.33 -11.74 6.61
N LYS A 118 -6.63 -11.69 6.31
CA LYS A 118 -7.25 -12.50 5.25
C LYS A 118 -6.62 -12.24 3.87
N LEU A 119 -6.33 -10.97 3.57
CA LEU A 119 -5.68 -10.59 2.33
C LEU A 119 -4.30 -11.27 2.20
N PHE A 120 -3.44 -11.17 3.20
CA PHE A 120 -2.11 -11.76 3.17
C PHE A 120 -2.15 -13.29 3.13
N GLU A 121 -3.02 -13.91 3.93
CA GLU A 121 -3.25 -15.38 3.89
C GLU A 121 -3.69 -15.84 2.49
N SER A 122 -4.60 -15.11 1.84
CA SER A 122 -5.03 -15.41 0.46
C SER A 122 -3.94 -15.23 -0.61
N CYS A 123 -2.81 -14.61 -0.24
CA CYS A 123 -1.61 -14.47 -1.05
C CYS A 123 -0.50 -15.46 -0.65
N GLY A 124 -0.80 -16.43 0.22
CA GLY A 124 0.15 -17.49 0.62
C GLY A 124 1.05 -17.14 1.81
N PHE A 125 0.79 -16.05 2.53
CA PHE A 125 1.55 -15.72 3.74
C PHE A 125 1.07 -16.55 4.93
N ASN A 126 2.02 -16.96 5.77
CA ASN A 126 1.75 -17.67 7.02
C ASN A 126 2.13 -16.80 8.22
N LYS A 127 1.34 -16.89 9.31
CA LYS A 127 1.69 -16.26 10.58
C LYS A 127 2.89 -16.99 11.18
N LYS A 128 3.91 -16.24 11.64
CA LYS A 128 5.15 -16.83 12.18
C LYS A 128 5.33 -16.62 13.68
N TYR A 129 5.09 -15.40 14.17
CA TYR A 129 5.27 -15.05 15.58
C TYR A 129 4.36 -13.87 15.96
N TYR A 130 4.13 -13.71 17.25
CA TYR A 130 3.49 -12.52 17.83
C TYR A 130 4.57 -11.52 18.27
N ILE A 131 4.26 -10.23 18.16
CA ILE A 131 5.03 -9.15 18.80
C ILE A 131 4.24 -8.78 20.05
N LEU A 132 4.87 -8.84 21.23
CA LEU A 132 4.27 -8.50 22.52
C LEU A 132 4.87 -7.18 23.02
N GLU A 133 4.03 -6.28 23.51
CA GLU A 133 4.40 -4.97 24.07
C GLU A 133 3.83 -4.88 25.50
N LYS A 134 4.46 -4.09 26.38
CA LYS A 134 4.07 -3.91 27.79
C LYS A 134 3.30 -2.61 27.99
#